data_AF-A0A0K0XG53-F1
#
_entry.id   AF-A0A0K0XG53-F1
#
_cell.length_a   1.000
_cell.length_b   1.000
_cell.length_c   1.000
_cell.angle_alpha   90.00
_cell.angle_beta   90.00
_cell.angle_gamma   90.00
#
_symmetry.space_group_name_H-M   'P 1'
#
loop_
_entity.id
_entity.type
_entity.pdbx_description
1 polymer ?
#
loop_
_entity_poly.entity_id
_entity_poly.type
_entity_poly.pdbx_seq_one_letter_code
_entity_poly.pdbx_strand_id
1 'polypeptide(L)'
;MRSPVMCAVVGAAGAVLTAAATLFAPPAAAMALGNYNLQMPDRRDFHTYIFSMITPCAEADDSGRIDCVSVQTIPQPIAKAVYTQTQASLVDNRYTMVIDDPFGLRCGDIYYGPTIPTHDVYTWDATTLAGQMVSTFDVGCDGAPGGSLTYPFTLTRM
;
A
#
# COMPACT_ATOMS: atom_id res chain seq x y z
N MET A 1 26.92 -29.06 70.30
CA MET A 1 27.13 -27.67 69.85
C MET A 1 26.72 -27.59 68.39
N ARG A 2 25.66 -26.83 68.07
CA ARG A 2 25.19 -26.58 66.70
C ARG A 2 25.99 -25.41 66.13
N SER A 3 26.53 -25.54 64.91
CA SER A 3 27.05 -24.39 64.15
C SER A 3 26.32 -24.30 62.81
N PRO A 4 25.68 -23.16 62.50
CA PRO A 4 24.96 -22.92 61.26
C PRO A 4 25.87 -22.29 60.21
N VAL A 5 25.26 -21.84 59.11
CA VAL A 5 25.81 -21.03 58.00
C VAL A 5 26.11 -21.82 56.74
N MET A 6 25.00 -22.31 56.19
CA MET A 6 24.77 -22.49 54.76
C MET A 6 24.04 -21.22 54.30
N CYS A 7 24.74 -20.29 53.64
CA CYS A 7 24.10 -19.16 52.95
C CYS A 7 25.12 -18.43 52.06
N ALA A 8 24.94 -18.53 50.74
CA ALA A 8 25.26 -17.54 49.70
C ALA A 8 25.71 -18.24 48.40
N VAL A 9 24.76 -18.84 47.69
CA VAL A 9 24.89 -19.09 46.25
C VAL A 9 23.64 -18.57 45.57
N VAL A 10 23.53 -17.25 45.37
CA VAL A 10 22.66 -16.66 44.34
C VAL A 10 23.18 -15.24 44.08
N GLY A 11 23.48 -14.91 42.82
CA GLY A 11 23.46 -13.52 42.37
C GLY A 11 24.61 -13.09 41.47
N ALA A 12 24.65 -13.57 40.22
CA ALA A 12 25.30 -12.86 39.10
C ALA A 12 24.90 -13.50 37.75
N ALA A 13 23.64 -13.39 37.34
CA ALA A 13 23.23 -13.74 35.98
C ALA A 13 21.99 -12.94 35.59
N GLY A 14 22.17 -11.72 35.10
CA GLY A 14 21.03 -10.92 34.66
C GLY A 14 21.40 -9.52 34.23
N ALA A 15 22.18 -9.38 33.14
CA ALA A 15 22.36 -8.07 32.50
C ALA A 15 22.98 -8.11 31.08
N VAL A 16 22.72 -9.12 30.22
CA VAL A 16 23.20 -9.04 28.82
C VAL A 16 22.28 -9.81 27.86
N LEU A 17 21.04 -9.39 27.63
CA LEU A 17 20.20 -10.02 26.58
C LEU A 17 19.08 -9.10 26.07
N THR A 18 19.42 -7.89 25.59
CA THR A 18 18.43 -7.01 24.93
C THR A 18 18.90 -6.38 23.62
N ALA A 19 20.08 -6.72 23.09
CA ALA A 19 20.65 -6.03 21.92
C ALA A 19 20.72 -6.83 20.60
N ALA A 20 20.19 -8.06 20.54
CA ALA A 20 20.37 -8.93 19.36
C ALA A 20 19.22 -8.94 18.34
N ALA A 21 18.10 -8.24 18.59
CA ALA A 21 16.89 -8.37 17.75
C ALA A 21 16.90 -7.53 16.47
N THR A 22 17.89 -6.64 16.25
CA THR A 22 17.92 -5.75 15.07
C THR A 22 18.82 -6.25 13.93
N LEU A 23 19.56 -7.34 14.10
CA LEU A 23 20.55 -7.80 13.11
C LEU A 23 19.98 -8.64 11.97
N PHE A 24 18.70 -8.99 12.02
CA PHE A 24 18.05 -9.83 11.00
C PHE A 24 16.65 -9.31 10.64
N ALA A 25 16.52 -8.01 10.37
CA ALA A 25 15.39 -7.59 9.55
C ALA A 25 15.50 -8.36 8.22
N PRO A 26 14.52 -9.20 7.85
CA PRO A 26 14.55 -9.84 6.55
C PRO A 26 14.70 -8.74 5.48
N PRO A 27 15.49 -8.98 4.41
CA PRO A 27 15.57 -8.01 3.33
C PRO A 27 14.14 -7.69 2.90
N ALA A 28 13.81 -6.41 2.77
CA ALA A 28 12.51 -5.98 2.28
C ALA A 28 12.24 -6.76 0.98
N ALA A 29 11.28 -7.69 1.05
CA ALA A 29 10.97 -8.53 -0.08
C ALA A 29 10.16 -7.65 -1.02
N ALA A 30 10.81 -7.11 -2.04
CA ALA A 30 10.09 -6.50 -3.15
C ALA A 30 9.09 -7.52 -3.69
N MET A 31 7.84 -7.10 -3.87
CA MET A 31 6.81 -7.98 -4.42
C MET A 31 7.27 -8.54 -5.77
N ALA A 32 6.84 -9.76 -6.12
CA ALA A 32 7.13 -10.30 -7.43
C ALA A 32 6.54 -9.42 -8.53
N LEU A 33 7.23 -9.25 -9.65
CA LEU A 33 6.63 -8.61 -10.82
C LEU A 33 5.47 -9.46 -11.35
N GLY A 34 4.41 -8.82 -11.82
CA GLY A 34 3.22 -9.51 -12.30
C GLY A 34 1.98 -8.64 -12.43
N ASN A 35 0.87 -9.28 -12.75
CA ASN A 35 -0.45 -8.65 -12.75
C ASN A 35 -1.14 -8.97 -11.43
N TYR A 36 -1.76 -7.96 -10.83
CA TYR A 36 -2.38 -8.05 -9.53
C TYR A 36 -3.81 -7.53 -9.60
N ASN A 37 -4.77 -8.34 -9.17
CA ASN A 37 -6.15 -7.91 -9.03
C ASN A 37 -6.32 -7.07 -7.76
N LEU A 38 -6.87 -5.87 -7.88
CA LEU A 38 -7.19 -4.97 -6.78
C LEU A 38 -8.57 -5.27 -6.21
N GLN A 39 -8.62 -5.75 -4.98
CA GLN A 39 -9.87 -5.95 -4.24
C GLN A 39 -10.07 -4.81 -3.26
N MET A 40 -11.08 -3.97 -3.51
CA MET A 40 -11.43 -2.81 -2.68
C MET A 40 -12.95 -2.75 -2.51
N PRO A 41 -13.53 -3.55 -1.59
CA PRO A 41 -14.97 -3.82 -1.57
C PRO A 41 -15.82 -2.61 -1.18
N ASP A 42 -15.27 -1.68 -0.40
CA ASP A 42 -16.03 -0.58 0.18
C ASP A 42 -16.06 0.67 -0.71
N ARG A 43 -15.28 0.70 -1.79
CA ARG A 43 -15.33 1.81 -2.75
C ARG A 43 -16.61 1.69 -3.56
N ARG A 44 -17.39 2.78 -3.58
CA ARG A 44 -18.58 2.91 -4.42
C ARG A 44 -18.17 3.10 -5.88
N ASP A 45 -17.67 2.04 -6.47
CA ASP A 45 -17.37 1.94 -7.89
C ASP A 45 -17.76 0.53 -8.37
N PHE A 46 -18.09 0.37 -9.66
CA PHE A 46 -18.33 -0.93 -10.26
C PHE A 46 -17.11 -1.47 -11.01
N HIS A 47 -16.00 -0.74 -10.95
CA HIS A 47 -14.70 -1.17 -11.45
C HIS A 47 -13.91 -1.89 -10.36
N THR A 48 -13.39 -3.06 -10.70
CA THR A 48 -12.12 -3.51 -10.13
C THR A 48 -11.00 -3.09 -11.07
N TYR A 49 -9.76 -3.06 -10.57
CA TYR A 49 -8.60 -2.74 -11.38
C TYR A 49 -7.61 -3.90 -11.33
N ILE A 50 -6.94 -4.13 -12.45
CA ILE A 50 -5.70 -4.88 -12.47
C ILE A 50 -4.58 -3.86 -12.40
N PHE A 51 -3.64 -4.06 -11.49
CA PHE A 51 -2.36 -3.38 -11.49
C PHE A 51 -1.36 -4.27 -12.22
N SER A 52 -0.99 -3.86 -13.43
CA SER A 52 0.10 -4.47 -14.17
C SER A 52 1.42 -3.86 -13.72
N MET A 53 2.20 -4.66 -13.00
CA MET A 53 3.45 -4.29 -12.36
C MET A 53 4.55 -5.22 -12.85
N ILE A 54 4.81 -5.21 -14.16
CA ILE A 54 5.66 -6.19 -14.85
C ILE A 54 7.09 -5.69 -15.12
N THR A 55 7.38 -4.43 -14.83
CA THR A 55 8.71 -3.84 -15.02
C THR A 55 9.09 -2.99 -13.80
N PRO A 56 10.35 -3.04 -13.35
CA PRO A 56 10.86 -2.04 -12.41
C PRO A 56 10.79 -0.64 -13.05
N CYS A 57 10.87 0.40 -12.23
CA CYS A 57 11.12 1.74 -12.76
C CYS A 57 12.53 1.81 -13.38
N ALA A 58 12.74 2.73 -14.32
CA ALA A 58 14.04 2.94 -14.95
C ALA A 58 14.73 4.19 -14.39
N GLU A 59 16.07 4.14 -14.33
CA GLU A 59 16.93 5.32 -14.21
C GLU A 59 17.10 6.03 -15.57
N ALA A 60 17.77 7.18 -15.56
CA ALA A 60 18.06 7.94 -16.78
C ALA A 60 18.94 7.20 -17.82
N ASP A 61 19.66 6.15 -17.41
CA ASP A 61 20.47 5.28 -18.26
C ASP A 61 19.76 3.97 -18.64
N ASP A 62 18.44 3.90 -18.46
CA ASP A 62 17.58 2.74 -18.65
C ASP A 62 17.88 1.54 -17.72
N SER A 63 18.77 1.68 -16.73
CA SER A 63 18.97 0.64 -15.73
C SER A 63 17.75 0.52 -14.81
N GLY A 64 17.41 -0.72 -14.43
CA GLY A 64 16.25 -1.00 -13.59
C GLY A 64 16.50 -0.66 -12.12
N ARG A 65 15.51 -0.03 -11.48
CA ARG A 65 15.50 0.31 -10.06
C ARG A 65 14.78 -0.74 -9.22
N ILE A 66 15.33 -1.04 -8.04
CA ILE A 66 14.76 -2.02 -7.12
C ILE A 66 13.78 -1.41 -6.10
N ASP A 67 13.82 -0.09 -5.93
CA ASP A 67 13.02 0.69 -5.00
C ASP A 67 11.73 1.23 -5.63
N CYS A 68 11.34 0.75 -6.82
CA CYS A 68 10.21 1.28 -7.55
C CYS A 68 9.70 0.30 -8.59
N VAL A 69 8.38 0.29 -8.81
CA VAL A 69 7.74 -0.48 -9.89
C VAL A 69 6.86 0.41 -10.76
N SER A 70 6.92 0.21 -12.07
CA SER A 70 6.00 0.87 -13.00
C SER A 70 4.64 0.17 -12.92
N VAL A 71 3.57 0.94 -12.79
CA VAL A 71 2.21 0.44 -12.64
C VAL A 71 1.36 0.94 -13.78
N GLN A 72 0.75 0.02 -14.52
CA GLN A 72 -0.39 0.33 -15.37
C GLN A 72 -1.67 -0.13 -14.66
N THR A 73 -2.58 0.80 -14.38
CA THR A 73 -3.91 0.48 -13.89
C THR A 73 -4.82 0.16 -15.07
N ILE A 74 -5.50 -0.99 -14.99
CA ILE A 74 -6.34 -1.54 -16.05
C ILE A 74 -7.74 -1.74 -15.47
N PRO A 75 -8.72 -0.90 -15.81
CA PRO A 75 -10.06 -1.02 -15.26
C PRO A 75 -10.79 -2.24 -15.82
N GLN A 76 -11.58 -2.91 -14.98
CA GLN A 76 -12.42 -4.05 -15.30
C GLN A 76 -13.85 -3.85 -14.72
N PRO A 77 -14.88 -3.57 -15.54
CA PRO A 77 -14.85 -3.18 -16.96
C PRO A 77 -14.22 -1.79 -17.16
N ILE A 78 -14.24 -1.18 -18.35
CA ILE A 78 -13.72 0.20 -18.54
C ILE A 78 -14.74 1.30 -18.21
N ALA A 79 -16.03 1.01 -18.02
CA ALA A 79 -17.14 1.99 -18.16
C ALA A 79 -16.94 3.39 -17.51
N LYS A 80 -16.31 4.31 -18.26
CA LYS A 80 -15.81 5.65 -17.87
C LYS A 80 -14.59 5.68 -16.94
N ALA A 81 -14.06 4.55 -16.52
CA ALA A 81 -12.72 4.47 -15.95
C ALA A 81 -11.65 4.69 -17.01
N VAL A 82 -10.45 5.04 -16.56
CA VAL A 82 -9.29 5.31 -17.42
C VAL A 82 -8.15 4.36 -17.10
N TYR A 83 -7.34 4.07 -18.12
CA TYR A 83 -6.04 3.48 -17.91
C TYR A 83 -5.09 4.56 -17.40
N THR A 84 -4.34 4.27 -16.35
CA THR A 84 -3.31 5.17 -15.85
C THR A 84 -1.97 4.46 -15.86
N GLN A 85 -0.92 5.16 -16.29
CA GLN A 85 0.46 4.73 -16.07
C GLN A 85 1.08 5.64 -15.02
N THR A 86 1.63 5.03 -13.98
CA THR A 86 2.27 5.73 -12.86
C THR A 86 3.37 4.85 -12.28
N GLN A 87 4.05 5.34 -11.25
CA GLN A 87 5.10 4.61 -10.55
C GLN A 87 4.72 4.46 -9.08
N ALA A 88 5.09 3.32 -8.51
CA ALA A 88 4.96 3.06 -7.09
C ALA A 88 6.35 2.96 -6.46
N SER A 89 6.68 3.90 -5.58
CA SER A 89 7.96 3.92 -4.86
C SER A 89 7.91 3.02 -3.64
N LEU A 90 8.95 2.25 -3.39
CA LEU A 90 9.11 1.33 -2.28
C LEU A 90 10.07 1.93 -1.23
N VAL A 91 9.55 2.18 -0.03
CA VAL A 91 10.34 2.61 1.13
C VAL A 91 9.90 1.80 2.34
N ASP A 92 10.85 1.26 3.09
CA ASP A 92 10.58 0.49 4.32
C ASP A 92 9.49 -0.59 4.15
N ASN A 93 9.64 -1.43 3.12
CA ASN A 93 8.72 -2.51 2.74
C ASN A 93 7.29 -2.05 2.37
N ARG A 94 7.11 -0.78 2.04
CA ARG A 94 5.80 -0.23 1.69
C ARG A 94 5.85 0.57 0.41
N TYR A 95 4.99 0.17 -0.52
CA TYR A 95 4.80 0.89 -1.76
C TYR A 95 3.89 2.10 -1.52
N THR A 96 4.17 3.18 -2.21
CA THR A 96 3.32 4.36 -2.32
C THR A 96 3.14 4.71 -3.78
N MET A 97 1.90 4.83 -4.23
CA MET A 97 1.52 5.19 -5.59
C MET A 97 0.48 6.31 -5.54
N VAL A 98 0.61 7.29 -6.42
CA VAL A 98 -0.27 8.45 -6.49
C VAL A 98 -0.95 8.48 -7.85
N ILE A 99 -2.26 8.75 -7.85
CA ILE A 99 -3.07 8.93 -9.05
C ILE A 99 -3.98 10.13 -8.83
N ASP A 100 -3.94 11.10 -9.75
CA ASP A 100 -4.99 12.10 -9.87
C ASP A 100 -6.06 11.57 -10.82
N ASP A 101 -7.20 11.13 -10.28
CA ASP A 101 -8.30 10.54 -11.04
C ASP A 101 -9.35 11.61 -11.37
N PRO A 102 -9.50 12.03 -12.65
CA PRO A 102 -10.52 13.02 -13.04
C PRO A 102 -11.96 12.53 -12.83
N PHE A 103 -12.16 11.23 -12.59
CA PHE A 103 -13.46 10.57 -12.43
C PHE A 103 -13.60 9.85 -11.09
N GLY A 104 -12.78 10.20 -10.08
CA GLY A 104 -12.59 9.43 -8.86
C GLY A 104 -13.82 9.26 -7.96
N LEU A 105 -14.48 10.36 -7.58
CA LEU A 105 -15.70 10.32 -6.77
C LEU A 105 -16.92 10.31 -7.67
N ARG A 106 -17.77 9.28 -7.55
CA ARG A 106 -19.02 9.15 -8.31
C ARG A 106 -20.22 9.63 -7.49
N CYS A 107 -20.96 10.58 -8.04
CA CYS A 107 -22.10 11.21 -7.37
C CYS A 107 -23.42 10.79 -8.00
N GLY A 108 -24.43 10.51 -7.16
CA GLY A 108 -25.76 10.09 -7.64
C GLY A 108 -25.73 8.72 -8.32
N ASP A 109 -26.22 8.65 -9.56
CA ASP A 109 -26.19 7.43 -10.36
C ASP A 109 -24.75 7.06 -10.73
N ILE A 110 -24.37 5.81 -10.51
CA ILE A 110 -22.97 5.39 -10.64
C ILE A 110 -22.48 5.38 -12.11
N TYR A 111 -23.39 5.23 -13.08
CA TYR A 111 -23.07 5.13 -14.50
C TYR A 111 -23.15 6.48 -15.22
N TYR A 112 -24.16 7.28 -14.88
CA TYR A 112 -24.52 8.50 -15.61
C TYR A 112 -24.40 9.78 -14.78
N GLY A 113 -24.22 9.66 -13.46
CA GLY A 113 -24.06 10.79 -12.57
C GLY A 113 -22.74 11.56 -12.78
N PRO A 114 -22.66 12.76 -12.21
CA PRO A 114 -21.43 13.55 -12.25
C PRO A 114 -20.30 12.88 -11.46
N THR A 115 -19.07 13.22 -11.84
CA THR A 115 -17.86 12.79 -11.14
C THR A 115 -17.12 13.99 -10.59
N ILE A 116 -16.43 13.82 -9.47
CA ILE A 116 -15.50 14.80 -8.93
C ILE A 116 -14.08 14.25 -9.04
N PRO A 117 -13.12 15.06 -9.52
CA PRO A 117 -11.71 14.68 -9.50
C PRO A 117 -11.21 14.40 -8.09
N THR A 118 -10.36 13.39 -7.95
CA THR A 118 -9.73 13.04 -6.68
C THR A 118 -8.21 12.96 -6.81
N HIS A 119 -7.53 13.18 -5.70
CA HIS A 119 -6.13 12.81 -5.50
C HIS A 119 -6.06 11.57 -4.62
N ASP A 120 -5.67 10.45 -5.23
CA ASP A 120 -5.68 9.12 -4.63
C ASP A 120 -4.26 8.67 -4.29
N VAL A 121 -4.02 8.46 -2.99
CA VAL A 121 -2.75 7.93 -2.48
C VAL A 121 -2.95 6.48 -2.05
N TYR A 122 -2.39 5.57 -2.82
CA TYR A 122 -2.36 4.13 -2.53
C TYR A 122 -1.11 3.80 -1.74
N THR A 123 -1.27 3.08 -0.63
CA THR A 123 -0.15 2.53 0.12
C THR A 123 -0.40 1.07 0.44
N TRP A 124 0.59 0.20 0.23
CA TRP A 124 0.48 -1.22 0.59
C TRP A 124 1.81 -1.82 1.02
N ASP A 125 1.74 -2.83 1.88
CA ASP A 125 2.90 -3.59 2.31
C ASP A 125 3.34 -4.57 1.20
N ALA A 126 4.64 -4.61 0.92
CA ALA A 126 5.21 -5.38 -0.18
C ALA A 126 5.10 -6.91 0.01
N THR A 127 4.92 -7.36 1.26
CA THR A 127 4.89 -8.79 1.61
C THR A 127 3.45 -9.32 1.68
N THR A 128 2.60 -8.65 2.45
CA THR A 128 1.21 -9.05 2.69
C THR A 128 0.28 -8.61 1.57
N LEU A 129 0.70 -7.64 0.75
CA LEU A 129 -0.08 -7.07 -0.34
C LEU A 129 -1.40 -6.43 0.11
N ALA A 130 -1.53 -6.14 1.41
CA ALA A 130 -2.63 -5.42 2.00
C ALA A 130 -2.28 -3.93 2.13
N GLY A 131 -3.27 -3.08 1.93
CA GLY A 131 -3.08 -1.64 1.88
C GLY A 131 -4.35 -0.84 2.02
N GLN A 132 -4.24 0.45 1.74
CA GLN A 132 -5.36 1.37 1.67
C GLN A 132 -5.11 2.45 0.62
N MET A 133 -6.19 2.93 0.02
CA MET A 133 -6.23 4.14 -0.76
C MET A 133 -6.86 5.25 0.08
N VAL A 134 -6.17 6.39 0.18
CA VAL A 134 -6.75 7.64 0.70
C VAL A 134 -7.07 8.52 -0.49
N SER A 135 -8.35 8.73 -0.74
CA SER A 135 -8.86 9.59 -1.80
C SER A 135 -9.23 10.95 -1.21
N THR A 136 -8.74 12.03 -1.80
CA THR A 136 -8.99 13.41 -1.37
C THR A 136 -9.62 14.21 -2.49
N PHE A 137 -10.55 15.11 -2.16
CA PHE A 137 -11.28 15.93 -3.14
C PHE A 137 -11.64 17.29 -2.56
N ASP A 138 -11.56 18.32 -3.39
CA ASP A 138 -11.79 19.71 -2.97
C ASP A 138 -13.27 20.05 -2.77
N VAL A 139 -14.16 19.32 -3.45
CA VAL A 139 -15.63 19.47 -3.34
C VAL A 139 -16.28 18.09 -3.27
N GLY A 140 -17.35 17.96 -2.52
CA GLY A 140 -18.17 16.75 -2.46
C GLY A 140 -19.30 16.76 -3.49
N CYS A 141 -20.06 15.67 -3.51
CA CYS A 141 -21.29 15.58 -4.30
C CYS A 141 -22.29 16.68 -3.93
N ASP A 142 -23.05 17.16 -4.93
CA ASP A 142 -24.09 18.18 -4.76
C ASP A 142 -23.60 19.50 -4.12
N GLY A 143 -22.31 19.82 -4.27
CA GLY A 143 -21.71 21.03 -3.71
C GLY A 143 -21.39 20.93 -2.21
N ALA A 144 -21.41 19.73 -1.64
CA ALA A 144 -20.92 19.51 -0.28
C ALA A 144 -19.44 19.92 -0.16
N PRO A 145 -18.95 20.23 1.07
CA PRO A 145 -17.53 20.49 1.28
C PRO A 145 -16.64 19.32 0.83
N GLY A 146 -15.40 19.65 0.43
CA GLY A 146 -14.36 18.67 0.19
C GLY A 146 -14.01 17.83 1.41
N GLY A 147 -13.25 16.76 1.18
CA GLY A 147 -12.90 15.83 2.23
C GLY A 147 -11.99 14.71 1.76
N SER A 148 -11.95 13.65 2.57
CA SER A 148 -11.19 12.45 2.28
C SER A 148 -11.95 11.19 2.63
N LEU A 149 -11.75 10.15 1.83
CA LEU A 149 -12.29 8.81 2.03
C LEU A 149 -11.14 7.80 2.01
N THR A 150 -11.15 6.88 2.97
CA THR A 150 -10.14 5.83 3.07
C THR A 150 -10.75 4.48 2.74
N TYR A 151 -10.11 3.75 1.84
CA TYR A 151 -10.57 2.45 1.37
C TYR A 151 -9.49 1.39 1.56
N PRO A 152 -9.69 0.41 2.46
CA PRO A 152 -8.79 -0.72 2.56
C PRO A 152 -8.87 -1.57 1.29
N PHE A 153 -7.73 -2.15 0.89
CA PHE A 153 -7.65 -3.06 -0.25
C PHE A 153 -6.65 -4.18 -0.04
N THR A 154 -6.76 -5.21 -0.87
CA THR A 154 -5.73 -6.25 -1.04
C THR A 154 -5.38 -6.42 -2.52
N LEU A 155 -4.13 -6.79 -2.80
CA LEU A 155 -3.68 -7.21 -4.12
C LEU A 155 -3.52 -8.72 -4.15
N THR A 156 -4.14 -9.37 -5.13
CA THR A 156 -3.97 -10.81 -5.38
C THR A 156 -3.27 -11.00 -6.72
N ARG A 157 -2.15 -11.73 -6.73
CA ARG A 157 -1.44 -12.06 -7.97
C ARG A 157 -2.30 -12.95 -8.87
N MET A 158 -2.33 -12.64 -10.16
CA MET A 158 -3.05 -13.38 -11.20
C MET A 158 -2.17 -14.42 -11.88
#